data_AF-A0A559M2W4-F1
#
_entry.id   AF-A0A559M2W4-F1
#
_cell.length_a   1.000
_cell.length_b   1.000
_cell.length_c   1.000
_cell.angle_alpha   90.00
_cell.angle_beta   90.00
_cell.angle_gamma   90.00
#
_symmetry.space_group_name_H-M   'P 1'
#
loop_
_entity.id
_entity.type
_entity.pdbx_description
1 polymer ?
#
loop_
_entity_poly.entity_id
_entity_poly.type
_entity_poly.pdbx_seq_one_letter_code
_entity_poly.pdbx_strand_id
1 'polypeptide(L)'
;MLGWIRLGFKYSAIGAVFSILQTLVPSFAQKRKQHMKFTKERLQKRLDSDTDRKDIIAYVHCDNDEKDGLSYEEVLGNSRILLTAGSETTATHLSGATWTADEITLRSVNMPGLDAVIQESFRLYPSVPAALPRITDPEGAVIHRREFRSRQGALDLITFYKYFQAYPALPIALGRWLLNAPQKFKNNNKEALQPIHLGPRVCLGKSLAYFEIRSILTRMLWNFDMQLEDESQHWLVGQAERVYVVG
;
A
#
# COMPACT_ATOMS: atom_id res chain seq x y z
N MET A 1 -14.40 -12.76 1.61
CA MET A 1 -14.04 -11.69 2.58
C MET A 1 -14.60 -10.32 2.19
N LEU A 2 -14.45 -9.86 0.94
CA LEU A 2 -14.94 -8.54 0.46
C LEU A 2 -16.47 -8.32 0.53
N GLY A 3 -17.29 -9.37 0.42
CA GLY A 3 -18.76 -9.27 0.55
C GLY A 3 -19.24 -8.89 1.95
N TRP A 4 -18.54 -9.35 2.98
CA TRP A 4 -18.86 -9.05 4.40
C TRP A 4 -18.49 -7.61 4.78
N ILE A 5 -17.39 -7.10 4.21
CA ILE A 5 -16.97 -5.70 4.37
C ILE A 5 -18.03 -4.77 3.75
N ARG A 6 -18.56 -5.10 2.57
CA ARG A 6 -19.68 -4.37 1.94
C ARG A 6 -20.94 -4.36 2.82
N LEU A 7 -21.26 -5.48 3.46
CA LEU A 7 -22.40 -5.57 4.38
C LEU A 7 -22.18 -4.73 5.64
N GLY A 8 -20.96 -4.76 6.20
CA GLY A 8 -20.62 -4.03 7.44
C GLY A 8 -20.63 -2.52 7.29
N PHE A 9 -20.27 -1.98 6.12
CA PHE A 9 -20.40 -0.54 5.83
C PHE A 9 -21.83 -0.12 5.47
N LYS A 10 -22.64 -1.02 4.90
CA LYS A 10 -24.03 -0.73 4.51
C LYS A 10 -25.03 -0.91 5.67
N TYR A 11 -24.73 -1.80 6.61
CA TYR A 11 -25.54 -2.09 7.79
C TYR A 11 -24.66 -2.00 9.04
N SER A 12 -24.75 -0.88 9.76
CA SER A 12 -23.94 -0.58 10.95
C SER A 12 -23.99 -1.69 12.01
N ALA A 13 -25.15 -2.34 12.17
CA ALA A 13 -25.33 -3.47 13.09
C ALA A 13 -24.48 -4.70 12.69
N ILE A 14 -24.34 -4.99 11.40
CA ILE A 14 -23.55 -6.12 10.91
C ILE A 14 -22.05 -5.80 11.00
N GLY A 15 -21.65 -4.55 10.76
CA GLY A 15 -20.29 -4.08 11.00
C GLY A 15 -19.90 -4.13 12.48
N ALA A 16 -20.85 -3.81 13.38
CA ALA A 16 -20.68 -3.94 14.82
C ALA A 16 -20.54 -5.42 15.23
N VAL A 17 -21.41 -6.31 14.73
CA VAL A 17 -21.33 -7.76 14.98
C VAL A 17 -20.01 -8.35 14.45
N PHE A 18 -19.56 -7.95 13.26
CA PHE A 18 -18.26 -8.37 12.72
C PHE A 18 -17.09 -7.86 13.56
N SER A 19 -17.13 -6.60 14.02
CA SER A 19 -16.10 -6.05 14.91
C SER A 19 -16.08 -6.77 16.26
N ILE A 20 -17.25 -7.09 16.81
CA ILE A 20 -17.40 -7.88 18.03
C ILE A 20 -16.84 -9.30 17.81
N LEU A 21 -17.20 -9.98 16.72
CA LEU A 21 -16.66 -11.30 16.38
C LEU A 21 -15.13 -11.26 16.23
N GLN A 22 -14.55 -10.21 15.61
CA GLN A 22 -13.10 -10.04 15.55
C GLN A 22 -12.46 -9.78 16.92
N THR A 23 -13.17 -9.16 17.87
CA THR A 23 -12.73 -9.05 19.28
C THR A 23 -12.82 -10.36 20.05
N LEU A 24 -13.74 -11.25 19.66
CA LEU A 24 -13.92 -12.56 20.28
C LEU A 24 -12.92 -13.60 19.77
N VAL A 25 -12.26 -13.37 18.62
CA VAL A 25 -11.16 -14.23 18.17
C VAL A 25 -9.88 -13.90 18.97
N PRO A 26 -9.42 -14.78 19.86
CA PRO A 26 -8.37 -14.44 20.83
C PRO A 26 -7.03 -14.10 20.17
N SER A 27 -6.70 -14.76 19.06
CA SER A 27 -5.45 -14.53 18.33
C SER A 27 -5.36 -13.11 17.74
N PHE A 28 -6.45 -12.59 17.17
CA PHE A 28 -6.48 -11.22 16.65
C PHE A 28 -6.50 -10.18 17.76
N ALA A 29 -7.22 -10.44 18.86
CA ALA A 29 -7.18 -9.58 20.04
C ALA A 29 -5.76 -9.49 20.63
N GLN A 30 -5.07 -10.63 20.75
CA GLN A 30 -3.69 -10.68 21.25
C GLN A 30 -2.71 -9.95 20.32
N LYS A 31 -2.77 -10.18 19.00
CA LYS A 31 -1.93 -9.46 18.02
C LYS A 31 -2.16 -7.95 18.05
N ARG A 32 -3.42 -7.50 18.18
CA ARG A 32 -3.73 -6.06 18.34
C ARG A 32 -3.12 -5.49 19.62
N LYS A 33 -3.22 -6.22 20.74
CA LYS A 33 -2.61 -5.80 22.02
C LYS A 33 -1.08 -5.72 21.92
N GLN A 34 -0.44 -6.70 21.27
CA GLN A 34 1.00 -6.70 21.02
C GLN A 34 1.43 -5.51 20.16
N HIS A 35 0.73 -5.25 19.06
CA HIS A 35 1.04 -4.13 18.18
C HIS A 35 0.83 -2.77 18.86
N MET A 36 -0.22 -2.63 19.68
CA MET A 36 -0.45 -1.44 20.49
C MET A 36 0.68 -1.23 21.49
N LYS A 37 1.06 -2.28 22.22
CA LYS A 37 2.19 -2.25 23.17
C LYS A 37 3.48 -1.83 22.47
N PHE A 38 3.80 -2.47 21.35
CA PHE A 38 4.99 -2.14 20.54
C PHE A 38 5.00 -0.67 20.10
N THR A 39 3.87 -0.17 19.59
CA THR A 39 3.77 1.23 19.14
C THR A 39 3.99 2.19 20.32
N LYS A 40 3.35 1.92 21.46
CA LYS A 40 3.47 2.74 22.66
C LYS A 40 4.91 2.78 23.16
N GLU A 41 5.57 1.64 23.24
CA GLU A 41 6.98 1.55 23.66
C GLU A 41 7.91 2.32 22.71
N ARG A 42 7.69 2.23 21.40
CA ARG A 42 8.49 2.96 20.40
C ARG A 42 8.28 4.46 20.46
N LEU A 43 7.04 4.91 20.59
CA LEU A 43 6.72 6.33 20.71
C LEU A 43 7.28 6.90 22.02
N GLN A 44 7.04 6.22 23.14
CA GLN A 44 7.55 6.67 24.43
C GLN A 44 9.08 6.76 24.43
N LYS A 45 9.75 5.70 23.96
CA LYS A 45 11.22 5.70 23.81
C LYS A 45 11.71 6.87 22.96
N ARG A 46 10.97 7.26 21.93
CA ARG A 46 11.32 8.40 21.07
C ARG A 46 11.09 9.75 21.77
N LEU A 47 10.03 9.89 22.56
CA LEU A 47 9.75 11.10 23.33
C LEU A 47 10.76 11.28 24.48
N ASP A 48 11.18 10.18 25.10
CA ASP A 48 12.17 10.19 26.19
C ASP A 48 13.61 10.35 25.70
N SER A 49 13.87 10.09 24.41
CA SER A 49 15.22 10.16 23.85
C SER A 49 15.61 11.59 23.48
N ASP A 50 16.74 12.04 24.04
CA ASP A 50 17.40 13.27 23.64
C ASP A 50 18.29 13.01 22.41
N THR A 51 17.94 13.62 21.28
CA THR A 51 18.63 13.40 19.99
C THR A 51 18.56 14.65 19.13
N ASP A 52 19.71 15.06 18.59
CA ASP A 52 19.80 16.18 17.64
C ASP A 52 19.18 15.88 16.27
N ARG A 53 19.00 14.58 15.95
CA ARG A 53 18.37 14.15 14.71
C ARG A 53 16.85 14.41 14.77
N LYS A 54 16.40 15.44 14.06
CA LYS A 54 14.99 15.74 13.86
C LYS A 54 14.33 14.71 12.94
N ASP A 55 13.25 14.09 13.41
CA ASP A 55 12.38 13.20 12.65
C ASP A 55 10.94 13.73 12.64
N ILE A 56 9.99 12.97 12.10
CA ILE A 56 8.59 13.41 11.98
C ILE A 56 8.01 13.79 13.35
N ILE A 57 8.30 13.02 14.39
CA ILE A 57 7.78 13.28 15.75
C ILE A 57 8.37 14.55 16.34
N ALA A 58 9.62 14.91 16.01
CA ALA A 58 10.22 16.18 16.45
C ALA A 58 9.47 17.42 15.95
N TYR A 59 8.74 17.31 14.84
CA TYR A 59 7.91 18.39 14.28
C TYR A 59 6.45 18.32 14.72
N VAL A 60 6.07 17.31 15.50
CA VAL A 60 4.73 17.19 16.08
C VAL A 60 4.76 17.79 17.48
N HIS A 61 3.97 18.84 17.69
CA HIS A 61 3.80 19.47 19.01
C HIS A 61 2.92 18.57 19.90
N CYS A 62 3.53 17.58 20.53
CA CYS A 62 2.86 16.68 21.47
C CYS A 62 2.59 17.41 22.79
N ASP A 63 1.34 17.39 23.26
CA ASP A 63 0.91 17.99 24.53
C ASP A 63 1.36 19.45 24.70
N ASN A 64 1.35 20.23 23.61
CA ASN A 64 1.58 21.67 23.67
C ASN A 64 0.26 22.40 23.99
N ASP A 65 0.29 23.34 24.94
CA ASP A 65 -0.88 24.11 25.40
C ASP A 65 -1.44 25.09 24.34
N GLU A 66 -0.79 25.17 23.17
CA GLU A 66 -1.26 25.94 22.02
C GLU A 66 -2.41 25.22 21.28
N LYS A 67 -3.31 26.00 20.66
CA LYS A 67 -4.52 25.51 19.97
C LYS A 67 -4.30 24.45 18.88
N ASP A 68 -3.05 24.26 18.43
CA ASP A 68 -2.67 23.42 17.30
C ASP A 68 -1.84 22.17 17.69
N GLY A 69 -1.63 21.93 18.99
CA GLY A 69 -0.94 20.73 19.50
C GLY A 69 -1.77 19.45 19.40
N LEU A 70 -1.11 18.30 19.23
CA LEU A 70 -1.76 16.99 19.31
C LEU A 70 -1.55 16.38 20.69
N SER A 71 -2.59 15.77 21.26
CA SER A 71 -2.44 15.00 22.49
C SER A 71 -1.58 13.75 22.29
N TYR A 72 -0.95 13.24 23.35
CA TYR A 72 -0.22 11.97 23.31
C TYR A 72 -1.01 10.84 22.65
N GLU A 73 -2.29 10.70 22.97
CA GLU A 73 -3.15 9.63 22.42
C GLU A 73 -3.41 9.81 20.92
N GLU A 74 -3.52 11.05 20.42
CA GLU A 74 -3.62 11.34 18.99
C GLU A 74 -2.31 11.04 18.25
N VAL A 75 -1.17 11.42 18.84
CA VAL A 75 0.16 11.09 18.29
C VAL A 75 0.37 9.58 18.26
N LEU A 76 -0.01 8.87 19.32
CA LEU A 76 0.04 7.41 19.39
C LEU A 76 -0.87 6.77 18.33
N GLY A 77 -2.10 7.25 18.20
CA GLY A 77 -3.06 6.77 17.20
C GLY A 77 -2.53 6.93 15.78
N ASN A 78 -2.00 8.10 15.44
CA ASN A 78 -1.43 8.39 14.13
C ASN A 78 -0.15 7.59 13.87
N SER A 79 0.75 7.48 14.86
CA SER A 79 1.99 6.70 14.75
C SER A 79 1.70 5.23 14.45
N ARG A 80 0.68 4.66 15.09
CA ARG A 80 0.24 3.27 14.84
C ARG A 80 -0.19 3.06 13.39
N ILE A 81 -0.94 4.01 12.84
CA ILE A 81 -1.42 3.98 11.45
C ILE A 81 -0.23 4.09 10.49
N LEU A 82 0.69 5.02 10.74
CA LEU A 82 1.89 5.23 9.92
C LEU A 82 2.77 3.99 9.88
N LEU A 83 3.02 3.36 11.03
CA LEU A 83 3.82 2.13 11.11
C LEU A 83 3.17 0.99 10.31
N THR A 84 1.89 0.72 10.56
CA THR A 84 1.17 -0.38 9.88
C THR A 84 1.09 -0.13 8.37
N ALA A 85 0.73 1.07 7.96
CA ALA A 85 0.56 1.41 6.55
C ALA A 85 1.89 1.42 5.79
N GLY A 86 2.96 1.95 6.40
CA GLY A 86 4.27 2.07 5.76
C GLY A 86 5.00 0.73 5.65
N SER A 87 4.99 -0.10 6.70
CA SER A 87 5.78 -1.34 6.69
C SER A 87 5.19 -2.41 5.78
N GLU A 88 3.92 -2.73 5.96
CA GLU A 88 3.27 -3.85 5.27
C GLU A 88 3.15 -3.59 3.76
N THR A 89 2.81 -2.36 3.36
CA THR A 89 2.60 -2.06 1.94
C THR A 89 3.91 -2.01 1.16
N THR A 90 4.97 -1.42 1.72
CA THR A 90 6.30 -1.39 1.13
C THR A 90 6.88 -2.80 1.06
N ALA A 91 6.80 -3.60 2.13
CA ALA A 91 7.31 -4.97 2.13
C ALA A 91 6.57 -5.85 1.10
N THR A 92 5.24 -5.75 1.04
CA THR A 92 4.41 -6.46 0.06
C THR A 92 4.76 -6.05 -1.38
N HIS A 93 5.03 -4.75 -1.60
CA HIS A 93 5.41 -4.27 -2.93
C HIS A 93 6.80 -4.76 -3.32
N LEU A 94 7.80 -4.59 -2.45
CA LEU A 94 9.16 -5.09 -2.65
C LEU A 94 9.14 -6.56 -3.01
N SER A 95 8.30 -7.31 -2.30
CA SER A 95 8.03 -8.69 -2.61
C SER A 95 7.53 -8.80 -4.07
N GLY A 96 6.43 -8.18 -4.48
CA GLY A 96 5.97 -8.27 -5.88
C GLY A 96 7.04 -7.84 -6.91
N ALA A 97 7.83 -6.84 -6.57
CA ALA A 97 8.85 -6.27 -7.43
C ALA A 97 10.03 -7.23 -7.62
N THR A 98 10.50 -7.92 -6.58
CA THR A 98 11.58 -8.92 -6.71
C THR A 98 11.16 -10.13 -7.53
N TRP A 99 9.88 -10.47 -7.56
CA TRP A 99 9.38 -11.56 -8.43
C TRP A 99 9.32 -11.10 -9.89
N THR A 100 8.87 -9.86 -10.11
CA THR A 100 8.94 -9.20 -11.42
C THR A 100 10.41 -8.97 -11.85
N ALA A 101 11.34 -8.95 -10.88
CA ALA A 101 12.76 -8.72 -11.07
C ALA A 101 13.55 -9.93 -11.57
N ASP A 102 12.96 -11.12 -11.71
CA ASP A 102 13.64 -12.22 -12.40
C ASP A 102 13.93 -11.86 -13.87
N GLU A 103 13.15 -10.93 -14.46
CA GLU A 103 13.44 -10.29 -15.76
C GLU A 103 14.47 -9.13 -15.68
N ILE A 104 14.96 -8.78 -14.50
CA ILE A 104 15.89 -7.66 -14.25
C ILE A 104 17.30 -8.19 -14.06
N THR A 105 18.22 -7.68 -14.88
CA THR A 105 19.66 -7.81 -14.63
C THR A 105 20.19 -6.53 -13.97
N LEU A 106 21.43 -6.52 -13.49
CA LEU A 106 22.14 -5.30 -13.04
C LEU A 106 22.03 -4.11 -14.02
N ARG A 107 21.75 -4.38 -15.31
CA ARG A 107 21.52 -3.35 -16.35
C ARG A 107 20.22 -2.56 -16.17
N SER A 108 19.23 -3.09 -15.46
CA SER A 108 17.96 -2.41 -15.18
C SER A 108 18.02 -1.49 -13.97
N VAL A 109 19.19 -1.38 -13.31
CA VAL A 109 19.45 -0.48 -12.17
C VAL A 109 19.52 1.01 -12.59
N ASN A 110 19.30 1.32 -13.87
CA ASN A 110 19.02 2.70 -14.26
C ASN A 110 17.61 3.13 -13.81
N MET A 111 17.40 4.44 -13.64
CA MET A 111 16.12 4.98 -13.17
C MET A 111 14.90 4.54 -14.01
N PRO A 112 14.94 4.56 -15.36
CA PRO A 112 13.81 4.10 -16.18
C PRO A 112 13.47 2.62 -16.02
N GLY A 113 14.48 1.76 -15.87
CA GLY A 113 14.31 0.32 -15.67
C GLY A 113 13.70 0.02 -14.30
N LEU A 114 14.22 0.66 -13.24
CA LEU A 114 13.69 0.52 -11.89
C LEU A 114 12.24 1.00 -11.79
N ASP A 115 11.92 2.14 -12.41
CA ASP A 115 10.53 2.63 -12.44
C ASP A 115 9.62 1.68 -13.22
N ALA A 116 10.09 1.09 -14.33
CA ALA A 116 9.30 0.13 -15.10
C ALA A 116 8.91 -1.10 -14.27
N VAL A 117 9.81 -1.54 -13.41
CA VAL A 117 9.62 -2.71 -12.53
C VAL A 117 8.63 -2.38 -11.43
N ILE A 118 8.77 -1.22 -10.80
CA ILE A 118 7.85 -0.75 -9.78
C ILE A 118 6.42 -0.66 -10.36
N GLN A 119 6.26 -0.07 -11.54
CA GLN A 119 4.94 0.04 -12.17
C GLN A 119 4.37 -1.32 -12.61
N GLU A 120 5.18 -2.20 -13.20
CA GLU A 120 4.71 -3.53 -13.60
C GLU A 120 4.38 -4.40 -12.39
N SER A 121 5.15 -4.29 -11.30
CA SER A 121 4.84 -4.93 -10.03
C SER A 121 3.52 -4.43 -9.46
N PHE A 122 3.27 -3.10 -9.44
CA PHE A 122 1.98 -2.57 -8.97
C PHE A 122 0.82 -3.01 -9.85
N ARG A 123 1.06 -3.17 -11.16
CA ARG A 123 0.06 -3.68 -12.10
C ARG A 123 -0.31 -5.12 -11.80
N LEU A 124 0.67 -5.98 -11.56
CA LEU A 124 0.48 -7.42 -11.37
C LEU A 124 0.03 -7.77 -9.95
N TYR A 125 0.66 -7.15 -8.96
CA TYR A 125 0.48 -7.46 -7.56
C TYR A 125 0.43 -6.19 -6.71
N PRO A 126 -0.75 -5.55 -6.61
CA PRO A 126 -0.88 -4.36 -5.80
C PRO A 126 -0.87 -4.65 -4.32
N SER A 127 -0.07 -3.90 -3.55
CA SER A 127 0.01 -4.04 -2.09
C SER A 127 -1.30 -3.80 -1.36
N VAL A 128 -2.20 -3.02 -1.96
CA VAL A 128 -3.56 -2.77 -1.44
C VAL A 128 -4.57 -3.14 -2.53
N PRO A 129 -4.95 -4.42 -2.65
CA PRO A 129 -5.89 -4.87 -3.69
C PRO A 129 -7.35 -4.49 -3.38
N ALA A 130 -7.61 -3.88 -2.21
CA ALA A 130 -8.94 -3.53 -1.76
C ALA A 130 -9.27 -2.05 -2.00
N ALA A 131 -10.49 -1.79 -2.46
CA ALA A 131 -11.05 -0.45 -2.54
C ALA A 131 -11.21 0.12 -1.12
N LEU A 132 -10.62 1.30 -0.87
CA LEU A 132 -10.87 2.03 0.37
C LEU A 132 -12.27 2.65 0.31
N PRO A 133 -13.06 2.53 1.39
CA PRO A 133 -14.40 3.12 1.42
C PRO A 133 -14.32 4.64 1.32
N ARG A 134 -15.32 5.21 0.65
CA ARG A 134 -15.61 6.65 0.59
C ARG A 134 -17.06 6.83 1.02
N ILE A 135 -17.37 7.96 1.62
CA ILE A 135 -18.72 8.33 2.04
C ILE A 135 -18.99 9.69 1.44
N THR A 136 -20.17 9.87 0.83
CA THR A 136 -20.59 11.17 0.32
C THR A 136 -20.84 12.16 1.46
N ASP A 137 -20.70 13.45 1.14
CA ASP A 137 -21.05 14.52 2.07
C ASP A 137 -22.53 14.44 2.48
N PRO A 138 -22.93 15.13 3.57
CA PRO A 138 -24.31 15.14 4.03
C PRO A 138 -25.32 15.60 2.96
N GLU A 139 -24.91 16.41 1.99
CA GLU A 139 -25.78 16.87 0.91
C GLU A 139 -25.89 15.87 -0.25
N GLY A 140 -25.14 14.76 -0.20
CA GLY A 140 -25.02 13.82 -1.31
C GLY A 140 -24.00 14.26 -2.36
N ALA A 141 -24.00 13.60 -3.51
CA ALA A 141 -23.12 13.95 -4.63
C ALA A 141 -23.73 13.53 -5.96
N VAL A 142 -23.47 14.28 -7.03
CA VAL A 142 -23.79 13.87 -8.40
C VAL A 142 -22.52 13.43 -9.09
N ILE A 143 -22.40 12.13 -9.42
CA ILE A 143 -21.23 11.56 -10.09
C ILE A 143 -21.69 10.93 -11.40
N HIS A 144 -21.13 11.36 -12.53
CA HIS A 144 -21.52 10.89 -13.87
C HIS A 144 -23.04 10.89 -14.11
N ARG A 145 -23.71 12.00 -13.77
CA ARG A 145 -25.17 12.18 -13.89
C ARG A 145 -26.00 11.19 -13.06
N ARG A 146 -25.40 10.55 -12.05
CA ARG A 146 -26.09 9.73 -11.05
C ARG A 146 -26.03 10.41 -9.71
N GLU A 147 -27.18 10.48 -9.05
CA GLU A 147 -27.29 11.02 -7.70
C GLU A 147 -26.94 9.94 -6.67
N PHE A 148 -26.05 10.31 -5.75
CA PHE A 148 -25.70 9.54 -4.57
C PHE A 148 -26.26 10.29 -3.36
N ARG A 149 -27.02 9.58 -2.53
CA ARG A 149 -27.69 10.17 -1.37
C ARG A 149 -26.69 10.56 -0.28
N SER A 150 -27.14 11.35 0.68
CA SER A 150 -26.42 11.69 1.90
C SER A 150 -25.80 10.47 2.57
N ARG A 151 -24.50 10.57 2.93
CA ARG A 151 -23.74 9.53 3.65
C ARG A 151 -23.79 8.14 3.01
N GLN A 152 -23.96 8.08 1.69
CA GLN A 152 -23.92 6.83 0.96
C GLN A 152 -22.47 6.40 0.72
N GLY A 153 -22.15 5.17 1.13
CA GLY A 153 -20.85 4.58 0.89
C GLY A 153 -20.62 4.28 -0.59
N ALA A 154 -19.57 4.84 -1.17
CA ALA A 154 -19.02 4.41 -2.45
C ALA A 154 -17.70 3.68 -2.20
N LEU A 155 -17.47 2.57 -2.90
CA LEU A 155 -16.15 1.96 -2.93
C LEU A 155 -15.31 2.68 -3.98
N ASP A 156 -14.09 3.07 -3.63
CA ASP A 156 -13.07 3.45 -4.60
C ASP A 156 -12.59 2.21 -5.37
N LEU A 157 -13.49 1.63 -6.16
CA LEU A 157 -13.22 0.49 -7.07
C LEU A 157 -12.38 0.91 -8.27
N ILE A 158 -12.14 2.21 -8.43
CA ILE A 158 -11.92 2.83 -9.73
C ILE A 158 -10.51 2.59 -10.24
N THR A 159 -9.53 2.36 -9.37
CA THR A 159 -8.17 2.27 -9.86
C THR A 159 -7.84 0.93 -10.49
N PHE A 160 -7.92 -0.17 -9.74
CA PHE A 160 -7.43 -1.45 -10.27
C PHE A 160 -8.36 -2.02 -11.32
N TYR A 161 -9.67 -1.88 -11.11
CA TYR A 161 -10.68 -2.49 -11.97
C TYR A 161 -10.67 -1.89 -13.40
N LYS A 162 -10.48 -0.57 -13.55
CA LYS A 162 -10.42 0.06 -14.88
C LYS A 162 -9.17 -0.33 -15.66
N TYR A 163 -8.02 -0.44 -14.99
CA TYR A 163 -6.79 -0.88 -15.64
C TYR A 163 -6.88 -2.34 -16.09
N PHE A 164 -7.33 -3.25 -15.21
CA PHE A 164 -7.49 -4.68 -15.55
C PHE A 164 -8.58 -4.93 -16.61
N GLN A 165 -9.66 -4.15 -16.63
CA GLN A 165 -10.64 -4.21 -17.72
C GLN A 165 -10.10 -3.69 -19.06
N ALA A 166 -9.25 -2.66 -19.04
CA ALA A 166 -8.61 -2.14 -20.25
C ALA A 166 -7.52 -3.06 -20.80
N TYR A 167 -6.90 -3.89 -19.94
CA TYR A 167 -5.81 -4.81 -20.29
C TYR A 167 -6.01 -6.19 -19.64
N PRO A 168 -6.94 -7.02 -20.14
CA PRO A 168 -7.13 -8.37 -19.64
C PRO A 168 -5.84 -9.19 -19.84
N ALA A 169 -5.28 -9.68 -18.73
CA ALA A 169 -4.19 -10.66 -18.62
C ALA A 169 -3.08 -10.54 -19.69
N LEU A 170 -2.25 -9.49 -19.59
CA LEU A 170 -0.99 -9.45 -20.32
C LEU A 170 0.14 -10.05 -19.46
N PRO A 171 1.05 -10.86 -20.06
CA PRO A 171 2.26 -11.33 -19.38
C PRO A 171 3.09 -10.14 -18.87
N ILE A 172 4.04 -10.45 -17.99
CA ILE A 172 5.03 -9.46 -17.53
C ILE A 172 5.67 -8.81 -18.77
N ALA A 173 5.73 -7.48 -18.78
CA ALA A 173 6.40 -6.75 -19.83
C ALA A 173 6.94 -5.41 -19.30
N LEU A 174 8.17 -5.40 -18.82
CA LEU A 174 8.82 -4.17 -18.34
C LEU A 174 8.87 -3.07 -19.42
N GLY A 175 9.06 -3.47 -20.68
CA GLY A 175 9.05 -2.56 -21.84
C GLY A 175 7.76 -1.73 -21.98
N ARG A 176 6.66 -2.12 -21.32
CA ARG A 176 5.42 -1.34 -21.25
C ARG A 176 5.64 0.05 -20.68
N TRP A 177 6.51 0.18 -19.68
CA TRP A 177 6.65 1.40 -18.89
C TRP A 177 7.79 2.30 -19.37
N LEU A 178 8.72 1.77 -20.15
CA LEU A 178 9.85 2.52 -20.71
C LEU A 178 9.40 3.69 -21.60
N LEU A 179 10.27 4.70 -21.72
CA LEU A 179 10.03 5.89 -22.55
C LEU A 179 9.89 5.52 -24.04
N ASN A 180 10.75 4.61 -24.51
CA ASN A 180 10.73 4.02 -25.84
C ASN A 180 9.94 2.69 -25.85
N ALA A 181 8.76 2.69 -25.25
CA ALA A 181 7.92 1.49 -25.18
C ALA A 181 7.65 0.93 -26.61
N PRO A 182 7.72 -0.40 -26.81
CA PRO A 182 7.34 -1.03 -28.06
C PRO A 182 5.98 -0.57 -28.56
N GLN A 183 5.80 -0.47 -29.88
CA GLN A 183 4.57 0.03 -30.52
C GLN A 183 3.30 -0.66 -30.02
N LYS A 184 3.38 -1.96 -29.68
CA LYS A 184 2.27 -2.73 -29.09
C LYS A 184 1.72 -2.17 -27.78
N PHE A 185 2.49 -1.36 -27.06
CA PHE A 185 2.09 -0.70 -25.81
C PHE A 185 1.79 0.79 -25.98
N LYS A 186 1.88 1.36 -27.19
CA LYS A 186 1.66 2.79 -27.43
C LYS A 186 0.26 3.26 -27.02
N ASN A 187 -0.74 2.39 -27.18
CA ASN A 187 -2.13 2.67 -26.80
C ASN A 187 -2.44 2.26 -25.34
N ASN A 188 -1.43 1.94 -24.53
CA ASN A 188 -1.63 1.67 -23.11
C ASN A 188 -1.90 2.98 -22.36
N ASN A 189 -3.06 3.10 -21.73
CA ASN A 189 -3.38 4.18 -20.82
C ASN A 189 -2.67 3.93 -19.48
N LYS A 190 -1.44 4.42 -19.38
CA LYS A 190 -0.62 4.32 -18.16
C LYS A 190 -1.26 5.05 -16.97
N GLU A 191 -2.03 6.10 -17.22
CA GLU A 191 -2.72 6.87 -16.17
C GLU A 191 -3.88 6.10 -15.52
N ALA A 192 -4.33 5.00 -16.12
CA ALA A 192 -5.32 4.13 -15.50
C ALA A 192 -4.76 3.37 -14.27
N LEU A 193 -3.42 3.22 -14.15
CA LEU A 193 -2.78 2.59 -13.00
C LEU A 193 -2.52 3.64 -11.90
N GLN A 194 -3.25 3.57 -10.78
CA GLN A 194 -3.13 4.52 -9.64
C GLN A 194 -2.99 3.80 -8.29
N PRO A 195 -1.98 2.94 -8.13
CA PRO A 195 -1.96 1.86 -7.13
C PRO A 195 -1.93 2.35 -5.68
N ILE A 196 -1.80 3.66 -5.51
CA ILE A 196 -1.71 4.41 -4.25
C ILE A 196 -2.73 5.56 -4.20
N HIS A 197 -3.87 5.36 -4.89
CA HIS A 197 -5.02 6.25 -4.99
C HIS A 197 -4.75 7.60 -5.70
N LEU A 198 -5.80 8.40 -5.81
CA LEU A 198 -5.82 9.73 -6.41
C LEU A 198 -6.64 10.71 -5.55
N GLY A 199 -6.43 12.00 -5.80
CA GLY A 199 -7.20 13.08 -5.17
C GLY A 199 -6.81 13.36 -3.71
N PRO A 200 -7.69 14.00 -2.92
CA PRO A 200 -7.38 14.46 -1.56
C PRO A 200 -7.03 13.34 -0.56
N ARG A 201 -7.33 12.09 -0.89
CA ARG A 201 -7.03 10.90 -0.08
C ARG A 201 -5.97 10.00 -0.74
N VAL A 202 -5.17 10.57 -1.64
CA VAL A 202 -3.95 9.91 -2.16
C VAL A 202 -3.05 9.51 -1.00
N CYS A 203 -2.30 8.41 -1.16
CA CYS A 203 -1.38 7.94 -0.14
C CYS A 203 -0.44 9.07 0.33
N LEU A 204 -0.51 9.40 1.62
CA LEU A 204 0.36 10.39 2.26
C LEU A 204 1.83 9.99 2.15
N GLY A 205 2.12 8.69 2.25
CA GLY A 205 3.46 8.13 2.18
C GLY A 205 3.99 7.90 0.76
N LYS A 206 3.31 8.36 -0.30
CA LYS A 206 3.68 8.09 -1.70
C LYS A 206 5.16 8.34 -1.98
N SER A 207 5.66 9.54 -1.67
CA SER A 207 7.05 9.91 -1.96
C SER A 207 8.03 9.05 -1.17
N LEU A 208 7.74 8.79 0.11
CA LEU A 208 8.57 7.96 0.98
C LEU A 208 8.59 6.50 0.51
N ALA A 209 7.44 5.91 0.20
CA ALA A 209 7.33 4.54 -0.28
C ALA A 209 8.14 4.34 -1.56
N TYR A 210 8.01 5.25 -2.55
CA TYR A 210 8.80 5.19 -3.77
C TYR A 210 10.31 5.35 -3.49
N PHE A 211 10.70 6.19 -2.54
CA PHE A 211 12.10 6.31 -2.13
C PHE A 211 12.62 5.03 -1.48
N GLU A 212 11.88 4.44 -0.53
CA GLU A 212 12.22 3.19 0.14
C GLU A 212 12.32 2.04 -0.85
N ILE A 213 11.31 1.85 -1.69
CA ILE A 213 11.26 0.80 -2.71
C ILE A 213 12.48 0.93 -3.64
N ARG A 214 12.74 2.12 -4.19
CA ARG A 214 13.89 2.33 -5.08
C ARG A 214 15.21 2.05 -4.38
N SER A 215 15.38 2.55 -3.16
CA SER A 215 16.62 2.40 -2.40
C SER A 215 16.89 0.95 -2.06
N ILE A 216 15.88 0.24 -1.57
CA ILE A 216 16.00 -1.17 -1.18
C ILE A 216 16.21 -2.05 -2.41
N LEU A 217 15.41 -1.91 -3.47
CA LEU A 217 15.59 -2.68 -4.70
C LEU A 217 16.96 -2.44 -5.33
N THR A 218 17.40 -1.19 -5.41
CA THR A 218 18.73 -0.85 -5.93
C THR A 218 19.83 -1.52 -5.11
N ARG A 219 19.73 -1.47 -3.78
CA ARG A 219 20.70 -2.12 -2.90
C ARG A 219 20.68 -3.64 -3.05
N MET A 220 19.51 -4.25 -3.17
CA MET A 220 19.40 -5.69 -3.37
C MET A 220 20.07 -6.10 -4.69
N LEU A 221 19.72 -5.44 -5.80
CA LEU A 221 20.27 -5.73 -7.13
C LEU A 221 21.76 -5.41 -7.28
N TRP A 222 22.28 -4.47 -6.49
CA TRP A 222 23.70 -4.11 -6.52
C TRP A 222 24.59 -5.09 -5.73
N ASN A 223 24.05 -5.68 -4.66
CA ASN A 223 24.86 -6.50 -3.74
C ASN A 223 24.64 -8.01 -3.91
N PHE A 224 23.59 -8.42 -4.61
CA PHE A 224 23.22 -9.83 -4.73
C PHE A 224 22.85 -10.17 -6.17
N ASP A 225 23.38 -11.30 -6.65
CA ASP A 225 22.86 -11.98 -7.82
C ASP A 225 21.74 -12.93 -7.34
N MET A 226 20.49 -12.49 -7.54
CA MET A 226 19.31 -13.22 -7.11
C MET A 226 18.74 -14.05 -8.25
N GLN A 227 18.39 -15.29 -7.99
CA GLN A 227 17.65 -16.15 -8.92
C GLN A 227 16.39 -16.68 -8.25
N LEU A 228 15.29 -16.69 -9.00
CA LEU A 228 14.03 -17.26 -8.53
C LEU A 228 14.12 -18.79 -8.52
N GLU A 229 13.78 -19.42 -7.40
CA GLU A 229 13.66 -20.88 -7.32
C GLU A 229 12.51 -21.39 -8.20
N ASP A 230 12.66 -22.60 -8.75
CA ASP A 230 11.67 -23.22 -9.65
C ASP A 230 10.27 -23.27 -9.04
N GLU A 231 10.19 -23.52 -7.72
CA GLU A 231 8.94 -23.57 -6.97
C GLU A 231 8.20 -22.22 -6.92
N SER A 232 8.92 -21.11 -7.09
CA SER A 232 8.39 -19.75 -7.01
C SER A 232 7.93 -19.19 -8.37
N GLN A 233 8.12 -19.90 -9.48
CA GLN A 233 7.73 -19.49 -10.83
C GLN A 233 6.22 -19.20 -10.97
N HIS A 234 5.37 -19.96 -10.28
CA HIS A 234 3.90 -19.82 -10.34
C HIS A 234 3.30 -19.07 -9.14
N TRP A 235 4.10 -18.24 -8.47
CA TRP A 235 3.72 -17.54 -7.24
C TRP A 235 2.38 -16.77 -7.33
N LEU A 236 2.10 -16.10 -8.45
CA LEU A 236 0.85 -15.35 -8.64
C LEU A 236 -0.41 -16.23 -8.65
N VAL A 237 -0.30 -17.50 -9.01
CA VAL A 237 -1.43 -18.43 -9.15
C VAL A 237 -1.64 -19.24 -7.86
N GLY A 238 -0.56 -19.58 -7.15
CA GLY A 238 -0.59 -20.48 -5.99
C GLY A 238 -0.43 -19.82 -4.60
N GLN A 239 -0.01 -18.56 -4.51
CA GLN A 239 0.37 -17.89 -3.24
C GLN A 239 1.36 -18.72 -2.38
N ALA A 240 2.26 -19.46 -3.01
CA ALA A 240 3.32 -20.19 -2.31
C ALA A 240 4.32 -19.23 -1.63
N GLU A 241 5.04 -19.72 -0.62
CA GLU A 241 6.17 -18.99 -0.03
C GLU A 241 7.28 -18.81 -1.07
N ARG A 242 8.04 -17.72 -0.94
CA ARG A 242 9.10 -17.42 -1.91
C ARG A 242 10.45 -17.82 -1.39
N VAL A 243 11.21 -18.43 -2.28
CA VAL A 243 12.60 -18.74 -2.05
C VAL A 243 13.41 -18.18 -3.22
N TYR A 244 14.44 -17.42 -2.89
CA TYR A 244 15.44 -16.94 -3.84
C TYR A 244 16.77 -17.57 -3.45
N VAL A 245 17.52 -18.03 -4.44
CA VAL A 245 18.94 -18.36 -4.23
C VAL A 245 19.72 -17.06 -4.37
N VAL A 246 20.57 -16.78 -3.38
CA VAL A 246 21.52 -15.68 -3.42
C VAL A 246 22.89 -16.32 -3.65
N GLY A 247 23.44 -16.11 -4.84
CA GLY A 247 24.78 -16.55 -5.24
C GLY A 247 25.87 -15.54 -4.92
#